data_AF-A0A414PS25-F1
#
_entry.id   AF-A0A414PS25-F1
#
_cell.length_a   1.000
_cell.length_b   1.000
_cell.length_c   1.000
_cell.angle_alpha   90.00
_cell.angle_beta   90.00
_cell.angle_gamma   90.00
#
_symmetry.space_group_name_H-M   'P 1'
#
loop_
_entity.id
_entity.type
_entity.pdbx_description
1 polymer ?
#
loop_
_entity_poly.entity_id
_entity_poly.type
_entity_poly.pdbx_seq_one_letter_code
_entity_poly.pdbx_strand_id
1 'polypeptide(L)'
;MSVIKMYGYEAAQQTEYQTKKWATKEEMQTLSSGDEQRDVILAQGATVAFYEGDKHWETSVSNNVFAFGGTGSGKTASFILPNLLNHHECCYVVTDTKGELLRRTGKGFEEDGYEVTVLDTINPEQSSGYDPLRYVMDVEDIPTTVASIM
;
A
#
# COMPACT_ATOMS: atom_id res chain seq x y z
N MET A 1 17.36 27.95 26.53
CA MET A 1 17.02 26.56 26.19
C MET A 1 15.50 26.45 26.18
N SER A 2 14.90 26.46 25.00
CA SER A 2 13.45 26.27 24.83
C SER A 2 13.14 24.78 24.97
N VAL A 3 12.47 24.42 26.05
CA VAL A 3 11.97 23.06 26.28
C VAL A 3 10.89 22.79 25.25
N ILE A 4 11.07 21.75 24.43
CA ILE A 4 10.03 21.20 23.56
C ILE A 4 8.89 20.75 24.50
N LYS A 5 7.75 21.44 24.46
CA LYS A 5 6.53 20.97 25.11
C LYS A 5 6.06 19.74 24.35
N MET A 6 6.23 18.55 24.92
CA MET A 6 5.40 17.41 24.53
C MET A 6 3.99 17.71 25.02
N TYR A 7 3.10 18.04 24.08
CA TYR A 7 1.67 18.05 24.37
C TYR A 7 1.26 16.60 24.63
N GLY A 8 0.72 16.35 25.83
CA GLY A 8 0.08 15.08 26.12
C GLY A 8 -1.04 14.81 25.12
N TYR A 9 -1.27 13.54 24.83
CA TYR A 9 -2.34 13.06 23.95
C TYR A 9 -3.71 13.33 24.60
N GLU A 10 -4.13 14.59 24.69
CA GLU A 10 -5.44 15.02 25.22
C GLU A 10 -6.45 15.33 24.09
N ALA A 11 -6.20 14.83 22.87
CA ALA A 11 -7.04 15.11 21.69
C ALA A 11 -7.94 13.93 21.24
N ALA A 12 -8.08 12.88 22.04
CA ALA A 12 -9.17 11.93 21.85
C ALA A 12 -10.25 12.21 22.91
N GLN A 13 -10.92 13.37 22.82
CA GLN A 13 -12.26 13.46 23.40
C GLN A 13 -13.04 12.28 22.82
N GLN A 14 -13.54 11.39 23.68
CA GLN A 14 -14.46 10.33 23.27
C GLN A 14 -15.73 11.01 22.77
N THR A 15 -15.72 11.44 21.52
CA THR A 15 -16.91 11.87 20.82
C THR A 15 -17.82 10.66 20.75
N GLU A 16 -19.01 10.83 21.33
CA GLU A 16 -20.16 9.93 21.21
C GLU A 16 -20.18 9.33 19.80
N TYR A 17 -20.19 7.99 19.69
CA TYR A 17 -20.06 7.25 18.42
C TYR A 17 -21.20 7.67 17.48
N GLN A 18 -21.00 8.77 16.74
CA GLN A 18 -22.00 9.25 15.80
C GLN A 18 -22.09 8.24 14.67
N THR A 19 -23.31 7.81 14.44
CA THR A 19 -23.70 6.81 13.45
C THR A 19 -23.10 7.17 12.09
N LYS A 20 -22.40 6.19 11.50
CA LYS A 20 -21.71 6.21 10.20
C LYS A 20 -22.33 7.18 9.18
N LYS A 21 -21.75 8.38 9.07
CA LYS A 21 -22.01 9.26 7.92
C LYS A 21 -21.04 8.94 6.80
N TRP A 22 -21.48 9.11 5.56
CA TRP A 22 -20.58 9.15 4.41
C TRP A 22 -19.69 10.40 4.53
N ALA A 23 -18.42 10.26 4.18
CA ALA A 23 -17.51 11.40 4.15
C ALA A 23 -17.98 12.41 3.09
N THR A 24 -17.89 13.71 3.41
CA THR A 24 -18.10 14.76 2.41
C THR A 24 -16.87 14.89 1.50
N LYS A 25 -16.99 15.65 0.40
CA LYS A 25 -15.85 15.90 -0.48
C LYS A 25 -14.72 16.63 0.24
N GLU A 26 -15.09 17.59 1.08
CA GLU A 26 -14.16 18.37 1.89
C GLU A 26 -13.43 17.46 2.89
N GLU A 27 -14.14 16.53 3.54
CA GLU A 27 -13.55 15.54 4.46
C GLU A 27 -12.63 14.54 3.75
N MET A 28 -12.94 14.13 2.52
CA MET A 28 -12.04 13.28 1.74
C MET A 28 -10.78 14.06 1.30
N GLN A 29 -10.93 15.34 0.95
CA GLN A 29 -9.79 16.18 0.55
C GLN A 29 -8.80 16.42 1.68
N THR A 30 -9.22 16.40 2.95
CA THR A 30 -8.28 16.55 4.08
C THR A 30 -7.34 15.37 4.28
N LEU A 31 -7.62 14.23 3.63
CA LEU A 31 -6.76 13.05 3.63
C LEU A 31 -5.73 13.08 2.49
N SER A 32 -5.96 13.91 1.47
CA SER A 32 -5.12 14.03 0.27
C SER A 32 -3.93 14.95 0.51
N SER A 33 -2.82 14.70 -0.19
CA SER A 33 -1.71 15.66 -0.27
C SER A 33 -2.03 16.89 -1.15
N GLY A 34 -3.11 16.81 -1.93
CA GLY A 34 -3.43 17.75 -3.00
C GLY A 34 -2.83 17.36 -4.36
N ASP A 35 -1.99 16.32 -4.42
CA ASP A 35 -1.42 15.77 -5.65
C ASP A 35 -1.74 14.27 -5.75
N GLU A 36 -2.62 13.89 -6.69
CA GLU A 36 -3.04 12.50 -6.88
C GLU A 36 -1.88 11.56 -7.27
N GLN A 37 -0.77 12.08 -7.82
CA GLN A 37 0.42 11.27 -8.12
C GLN A 37 1.21 10.89 -6.87
N ARG A 38 1.00 11.65 -5.78
CA ARG A 38 1.63 11.43 -4.47
C ARG A 38 0.71 10.75 -3.46
N ASP A 39 -0.48 10.37 -3.90
CA ASP A 39 -1.50 9.76 -3.07
C ASP A 39 -1.86 8.35 -3.52
N VAL A 40 -2.34 7.54 -2.57
CA VAL A 40 -3.09 6.32 -2.88
C VAL A 40 -4.46 6.71 -3.40
N ILE A 41 -4.78 6.30 -4.62
CA ILE A 41 -6.06 6.56 -5.26
C ILE A 41 -7.10 5.56 -4.76
N LEU A 42 -8.15 6.02 -4.07
CA LEU A 42 -9.24 5.17 -3.59
C LEU A 42 -10.42 5.15 -4.56
N ALA A 43 -10.81 6.33 -5.03
CA ALA A 43 -11.88 6.55 -5.99
C ALA A 43 -11.74 7.95 -6.62
N GLN A 44 -12.64 8.30 -7.55
CA GLN A 44 -12.66 9.63 -8.14
C GLN A 44 -12.85 10.72 -7.07
N GLY A 45 -11.86 11.61 -6.93
CA GLY A 45 -11.88 12.70 -5.94
C GLY A 45 -11.70 12.24 -4.49
N ALA A 46 -11.23 11.01 -4.28
CA ALA A 46 -10.92 10.46 -2.97
C ALA A 46 -9.56 9.75 -3.00
N THR A 47 -8.59 10.38 -2.37
CA THR A 47 -7.20 9.92 -2.31
C THR A 47 -6.66 10.08 -0.89
N VAL A 48 -5.59 9.37 -0.56
CA VAL A 48 -4.92 9.43 0.75
C VAL A 48 -3.44 9.66 0.54
N ALA A 49 -2.89 10.69 1.21
CA ALA A 49 -1.48 11.02 1.17
C ALA A 49 -0.59 9.79 1.46
N PHE A 50 0.28 9.46 0.50
CA PHE A 50 1.15 8.30 0.63
C PHE A 50 2.36 8.62 1.51
N TYR A 51 3.02 9.75 1.27
CA TYR A 51 4.21 10.19 1.97
C TYR A 51 3.88 10.87 3.29
N GLU A 52 4.62 10.54 4.34
CA GLU A 52 4.36 11.07 5.69
C GLU A 52 4.53 12.60 5.77
N GLY A 53 5.42 13.18 4.97
CA GLY A 53 5.61 14.63 4.89
C GLY A 53 4.41 15.40 4.33
N ASP A 54 3.53 14.72 3.59
CA ASP A 54 2.35 15.31 2.97
C ASP A 54 1.10 15.14 3.86
N LYS A 55 1.18 14.34 4.93
CA LYS A 55 0.06 14.09 5.84
C LYS A 55 -0.10 15.21 6.85
N HIS A 56 -1.33 15.70 7.00
CA HIS A 56 -1.67 16.57 8.12
C HIS A 56 -1.85 15.73 9.39
N TRP A 57 -1.18 16.11 10.48
CA TRP A 57 -1.14 15.30 11.72
C TRP A 57 -2.53 15.04 12.33
N GLU A 58 -3.48 15.96 12.15
CA GLU A 58 -4.86 15.84 12.66
C GLU A 58 -5.72 14.85 11.87
N THR A 59 -5.39 14.63 10.59
CA THR A 59 -6.19 13.82 9.66
C THR A 59 -5.42 12.61 9.13
N SER A 60 -4.20 12.38 9.64
CA SER A 60 -3.36 11.24 9.26
C SER A 60 -4.05 9.93 9.58
N VAL A 61 -4.13 9.06 8.57
CA VAL A 61 -4.69 7.72 8.67
C VAL A 61 -3.66 6.68 8.21
N SER A 62 -3.92 5.42 8.56
CA SER A 62 -3.16 4.30 8.01
C SER A 62 -3.42 4.19 6.51
N ASN A 63 -2.35 3.94 5.73
CA ASN A 63 -2.44 3.73 4.28
C ASN A 63 -2.93 2.32 3.91
N ASN A 64 -3.31 1.49 4.89
CA ASN A 64 -3.85 0.16 4.63
C ASN A 64 -5.26 0.27 4.06
N VAL A 65 -5.43 -0.14 2.81
CA VAL A 65 -6.72 -0.11 2.10
C VAL A 65 -7.27 -1.52 1.95
N PHE A 66 -8.55 -1.68 2.30
CA PHE A 66 -9.30 -2.90 2.04
C PHE A 66 -10.39 -2.65 1.00
N ALA A 67 -10.20 -3.15 -0.21
CA ALA A 67 -11.14 -3.02 -1.31
C ALA A 67 -11.91 -4.33 -1.54
N PHE A 68 -13.25 -4.28 -1.43
CA PHE A 68 -14.12 -5.43 -1.67
C PHE A 68 -15.07 -5.18 -2.84
N GLY A 69 -15.47 -6.26 -3.53
CA GLY A 69 -16.44 -6.20 -4.63
C GLY A 69 -16.62 -7.57 -5.25
N GLY A 70 -17.73 -7.79 -5.96
CA GLY A 70 -17.99 -9.04 -6.66
C GLY A 70 -17.02 -9.33 -7.82
N THR A 71 -17.05 -10.53 -8.36
CA THR A 71 -16.34 -10.85 -9.61
C THR A 71 -16.84 -9.93 -10.74
N GLY A 72 -15.92 -9.41 -11.56
CA GLY A 72 -16.27 -8.47 -12.64
C GLY A 72 -16.55 -7.03 -12.20
N SER A 73 -16.43 -6.70 -10.91
CA SER A 73 -16.69 -5.34 -10.40
C SER A 73 -15.62 -4.30 -10.75
N GLY A 74 -14.59 -4.66 -11.53
CA GLY A 74 -13.55 -3.73 -11.95
C GLY A 74 -12.42 -3.47 -10.94
N LYS A 75 -12.31 -4.18 -9.81
CA LYS A 75 -11.25 -3.96 -8.79
C LYS A 75 -9.85 -3.77 -9.38
N THR A 76 -9.46 -4.65 -10.31
CA THR A 76 -8.16 -4.57 -10.98
C THR A 76 -8.01 -3.30 -11.80
N ALA A 77 -9.02 -2.94 -12.60
CA ALA A 77 -8.97 -1.79 -13.50
C ALA A 77 -9.14 -0.44 -12.77
N SER A 78 -9.97 -0.40 -11.72
CA SER A 78 -10.36 0.85 -11.06
C SER A 78 -9.53 1.19 -9.83
N PHE A 79 -8.88 0.21 -9.19
CA PHE A 79 -8.08 0.44 -7.98
C PHE A 79 -6.63 -0.03 -8.15
N ILE A 80 -6.39 -1.28 -8.56
CA ILE A 80 -5.03 -1.83 -8.61
C ILE A 80 -4.19 -1.16 -9.71
N LEU A 81 -4.66 -1.13 -10.95
CA LEU A 81 -3.89 -0.59 -12.08
C LEU A 81 -3.56 0.91 -11.90
N PRO A 82 -4.50 1.80 -11.51
CA PRO A 82 -4.16 3.21 -11.27
C PRO A 82 -3.05 3.39 -10.23
N ASN A 83 -3.13 2.68 -9.09
CA ASN A 83 -2.12 2.78 -8.04
C ASN A 83 -0.76 2.18 -8.45
N LEU A 84 -0.74 1.14 -9.29
CA LEU A 84 0.50 0.64 -9.86
C LEU A 84 1.11 1.63 -10.85
N LEU A 85 0.30 2.25 -11.71
CA LEU A 85 0.77 3.20 -12.73
C LEU A 85 1.25 4.55 -12.15
N ASN A 86 0.91 4.86 -10.90
CA ASN A 86 1.41 6.05 -10.20
C ASN A 86 2.91 5.96 -9.85
N HIS A 87 3.51 4.77 -9.82
CA HIS A 87 4.93 4.52 -9.50
C HIS A 87 5.46 5.35 -8.30
N HIS A 88 4.76 5.31 -7.15
CA HIS A 88 5.27 5.88 -5.90
C HIS A 88 6.67 5.33 -5.59
N GLU A 89 7.56 6.17 -5.07
CA GLU A 89 8.96 5.82 -4.75
C GLU A 89 9.04 4.86 -3.54
N CYS A 90 8.69 3.59 -3.76
CA CYS A 90 8.68 2.55 -2.74
C CYS A 90 8.88 1.15 -3.33
N CYS A 91 9.11 0.16 -2.47
CA CYS A 91 9.18 -1.24 -2.89
C CYS A 91 7.77 -1.80 -3.11
N TYR A 92 7.56 -2.46 -4.25
CA TYR A 92 6.30 -3.11 -4.58
C TYR A 92 6.41 -4.63 -4.42
N VAL A 93 5.43 -5.22 -3.73
CA VAL A 93 5.21 -6.67 -3.70
C VAL A 93 3.78 -6.91 -4.17
N VAL A 94 3.63 -7.55 -5.33
CA VAL A 94 2.34 -7.68 -6.02
C VAL A 94 2.02 -9.16 -6.24
N THR A 95 0.82 -9.56 -5.83
CA THR A 95 0.30 -10.90 -6.09
C THR A 95 -0.48 -10.92 -7.41
N ASP A 96 0.13 -11.47 -8.46
CA ASP A 96 -0.48 -11.51 -9.79
C ASP A 96 -0.91 -12.92 -10.18
N THR A 97 -2.11 -13.31 -9.73
CA THR A 97 -2.68 -14.64 -9.99
C THR A 97 -2.94 -14.95 -11.47
N LYS A 98 -2.91 -13.94 -12.37
CA LYS A 98 -3.25 -14.09 -13.80
C LYS A 98 -2.12 -13.68 -14.74
N GLY A 99 -0.99 -13.20 -14.22
CA GLY A 99 0.06 -12.58 -15.02
C GLY A 99 -0.39 -11.31 -15.77
N GLU A 100 -1.52 -10.71 -15.40
CA GLU A 100 -2.06 -9.54 -16.09
C GLU A 100 -1.38 -8.25 -15.65
N LEU A 101 -1.07 -8.12 -14.36
CA LEU A 101 -0.47 -6.93 -13.79
C LEU A 101 0.95 -6.78 -14.32
N LEU A 102 1.78 -7.83 -14.20
CA LEU A 102 3.15 -7.82 -14.71
C LEU A 102 3.20 -7.48 -16.21
N ARG A 103 2.34 -8.09 -17.03
CA ARG A 103 2.29 -7.83 -18.48
C ARG A 103 1.91 -6.39 -18.80
N ARG A 104 1.05 -5.75 -18.00
CA ARG A 104 0.56 -4.39 -18.25
C ARG A 104 1.47 -3.30 -17.69
N THR A 105 2.11 -3.54 -16.54
CA THR A 105 2.83 -2.49 -15.80
C THR A 105 4.34 -2.74 -15.71
N GLY A 106 4.81 -3.98 -15.88
CA GLY A 106 6.21 -4.35 -15.61
C GLY A 106 7.23 -3.51 -16.39
N LYS A 107 7.01 -3.29 -17.69
CA LYS A 107 7.91 -2.46 -18.51
C LYS A 107 7.97 -1.00 -18.04
N GLY A 108 6.86 -0.46 -17.52
CA GLY A 108 6.84 0.89 -16.97
C GLY A 108 7.71 0.99 -15.71
N PHE A 109 7.65 0.00 -14.84
CA PHE A 109 8.55 -0.09 -13.67
C PHE A 109 10.02 -0.21 -14.10
N GLU A 110 10.34 -1.04 -15.10
CA GLU A 110 11.72 -1.15 -15.62
C GLU A 110 12.23 0.18 -16.19
N GLU A 111 11.39 0.91 -16.93
CA GLU A 111 11.72 2.21 -17.52
C GLU A 111 11.97 3.30 -16.46
N ASP A 112 11.27 3.22 -15.33
CA ASP A 112 11.45 4.10 -14.17
C ASP A 112 12.61 3.65 -13.26
N GLY A 113 13.36 2.61 -13.65
CA GLY A 113 14.58 2.16 -12.99
C GLY A 113 14.39 1.14 -11.88
N TYR A 114 13.21 0.54 -11.76
CA TYR A 114 12.96 -0.55 -10.80
C TYR A 114 13.58 -1.86 -11.27
N GLU A 115 14.09 -2.65 -10.31
CA GLU A 115 14.41 -4.05 -10.54
C GLU A 115 13.13 -4.90 -10.42
N VAL A 116 12.66 -5.44 -11.55
CA VAL A 116 11.45 -6.27 -11.60
C VAL A 116 11.82 -7.74 -11.56
N THR A 117 11.51 -8.39 -10.43
CA THR A 117 11.79 -9.81 -10.16
C THR A 117 10.48 -10.56 -10.00
N VAL A 118 10.41 -11.80 -10.52
CA VAL A 118 9.18 -12.59 -10.54
C VAL A 118 9.39 -13.91 -9.81
N LEU A 119 8.57 -14.14 -8.79
CA LEU A 119 8.47 -15.45 -8.13
C LEU A 119 7.26 -16.21 -8.70
N ASP A 120 7.49 -16.98 -9.76
CA ASP A 120 6.50 -17.89 -10.33
C ASP A 120 6.59 -19.27 -9.65
N THR A 121 5.51 -19.69 -9.00
CA THR A 121 5.40 -21.00 -8.31
C THR A 121 4.79 -22.09 -9.19
N ILE A 122 4.27 -21.73 -10.37
CA ILE A 122 3.71 -22.65 -11.36
C ILE A 122 4.79 -23.07 -12.36
N ASN A 123 5.60 -22.13 -12.84
CA ASN A 123 6.69 -22.38 -13.78
C ASN A 123 8.05 -21.97 -13.18
N PRO A 124 8.69 -22.81 -12.36
CA PRO A 124 9.95 -22.48 -11.70
C PRO A 124 11.09 -22.10 -12.66
N GLU A 125 11.09 -22.61 -13.89
CA GLU A 125 12.11 -22.28 -14.91
C GLU A 125 12.04 -20.82 -15.39
N GLN A 126 10.89 -20.17 -15.26
CA GLN A 126 10.68 -18.76 -15.61
C GLN A 126 10.73 -17.83 -14.39
N SER A 127 10.95 -18.41 -13.20
CA SER A 127 10.98 -17.73 -11.92
C SER A 127 12.41 -17.32 -11.57
N SER A 128 12.56 -16.21 -10.86
CA SER A 128 13.84 -15.82 -10.26
C SER A 128 14.28 -16.77 -9.14
N GLY A 129 13.36 -17.61 -8.66
CA GLY A 129 13.59 -18.56 -7.59
C GLY A 129 13.64 -17.91 -6.21
N TYR A 130 13.41 -18.72 -5.18
CA TYR A 130 13.49 -18.29 -3.78
C TYR A 130 13.99 -19.46 -2.92
N ASP A 131 15.08 -19.22 -2.19
CA ASP A 131 15.58 -20.16 -1.20
C ASP A 131 15.27 -19.63 0.20
N PRO A 132 14.24 -20.14 0.88
CA PRO A 132 13.89 -19.69 2.23
C PRO A 132 14.95 -20.07 3.27
N LEU A 133 15.74 -21.13 3.05
CA LEU A 133 16.76 -21.58 4.00
C LEU A 133 17.97 -20.64 4.03
N ARG A 134 18.17 -19.87 2.96
CA ARG A 134 19.19 -18.82 2.90
C ARG A 134 19.04 -17.76 3.99
N TYR A 135 17.84 -17.60 4.55
CA TYR A 135 17.52 -16.59 5.56
C TYR A 135 17.54 -17.14 7.00
N VAL A 136 17.89 -18.41 7.20
CA VAL A 136 18.09 -18.97 8.56
C VAL A 136 19.53 -18.69 8.97
N MET A 137 19.73 -17.58 9.70
CA MET A 137 21.05 -17.16 10.17
C MET A 137 21.29 -17.63 11.60
N ASP A 138 20.26 -17.56 12.44
CA ASP A 138 20.27 -18.00 13.84
C ASP A 138 19.07 -18.91 14.18
N VAL A 139 19.08 -19.50 15.38
CA VAL A 139 18.03 -20.43 15.84
C VAL A 139 16.68 -19.73 15.93
N GLU A 140 16.69 -18.44 16.20
CA GLU A 140 15.52 -17.55 16.29
C GLU A 140 14.82 -17.34 14.94
N ASP A 141 15.50 -17.56 13.81
CA ASP A 141 14.90 -17.43 12.47
C ASP A 141 14.08 -18.67 12.10
N ILE A 142 14.38 -19.82 12.72
CA ILE A 142 13.75 -21.11 12.40
C ILE A 142 12.22 -21.03 12.48
N PRO A 143 11.59 -20.51 13.55
CA PRO A 143 10.13 -20.44 13.63
C PRO A 143 9.51 -19.56 12.55
N THR A 144 10.14 -18.43 12.23
CA THR A 144 9.65 -17.49 11.20
C THR A 144 9.74 -18.11 9.81
N THR A 145 10.88 -18.71 9.48
CA THR A 145 11.07 -19.39 8.20
C THR A 145 10.09 -20.55 8.04
N VAL A 146 9.92 -21.37 9.09
CA VAL A 146 8.94 -22.46 9.10
C VAL A 146 7.51 -21.94 8.89
N ALA A 147 7.12 -20.85 9.55
CA ALA A 147 5.80 -20.23 9.38
C ALA A 147 5.59 -19.61 7.98
N SER A 148 6.66 -19.20 7.29
CA SER A 148 6.58 -18.63 5.94
C SER A 148 6.46 -19.68 4.84
N ILE A 149 6.89 -20.92 5.10
CA ILE A 149 6.85 -22.04 4.15
C ILE A 149 5.55 -22.86 4.29
N MET A 150 5.02 -22.99 5.52
CA MET A 150 3.79 -23.74 5.83
C MET A 150 2.53 -22.95 5.48
#